data_AF-A0A0F7WQH1-F1
#
_entry.id   AF-A0A0F7WQH1-F1
#
_cell.length_a   1.000
_cell.length_b   1.000
_cell.length_c   1.000
_cell.angle_alpha   90.00
_cell.angle_beta   90.00
_cell.angle_gamma   90.00
#
_symmetry.space_group_name_H-M   'P 1'
#
loop_
_entity.id
_entity.type
_entity.pdbx_description
1 polymer ?
#
loop_
_entity_poly.entity_id
_entity_poly.type
_entity_poly.pdbx_seq_one_letter_code
_entity_poly.pdbx_strand_id
1 'polypeptide(L)'
;MSNITSPVIQNNRSCNYYFELKNSTTIHIVISAILLCGALIAFLCVAAPVSYILSGALLGLGLLIALIGVILGIKKITPMISSKEQVFPQELVNRIRAHYPKFVSDFVSEAKPNLKDLISFIDLLNQLHSEVGSSTNYNVSEELQQKIDTFGGIARLKNEVRTASLKRLESAASSRPLFPSLPKILQKVFPFFWLGEFISAGSKVVELHRVKKIGGSLEEDLSDYIKPEMLPTYWLIPLDFRPTNSSILNLHTLVLARVLTRDVFQHLKYAALNGEWNLNHSDLNTMKQQLFAKYHAAYQSYKHLSQPSLQEDEFYNLLLCIFKHRYSWKQMSLIKTVPADLWENLCCLTLDHTGRPQDMEFASLIGTLYTQGLIHKESEAFLSSLTLLSLDQFKTIRRQSTNIAMFLENLATHNSTFRSLPPITVHPLKRSVFSQPEEDESSLLIG
;
A
#
# COMPACT_ATOMS: atom_id res chain seq x y z
N MET A 1 28.51 24.93 -34.10
CA MET A 1 27.61 25.87 -33.40
C MET A 1 26.18 25.53 -33.80
N SER A 2 25.47 24.80 -32.93
CA SER A 2 24.04 24.52 -33.05
C SER A 2 23.53 24.32 -31.63
N ASN A 3 22.89 25.36 -31.09
CA ASN A 3 22.25 25.35 -29.78
C ASN A 3 21.09 24.35 -29.82
N ILE A 4 21.27 23.20 -29.17
CA ILE A 4 20.16 22.30 -28.85
C ILE A 4 19.57 22.82 -27.54
N THR A 5 18.54 23.64 -27.67
CA THR A 5 17.68 24.04 -26.56
C THR A 5 17.04 22.80 -25.95
N SER A 6 17.27 22.61 -24.65
CA SER A 6 16.57 21.67 -23.78
C SER A 6 15.07 21.72 -24.03
N PRO A 7 14.35 20.60 -24.18
CA PRO A 7 12.90 20.62 -24.21
C PRO A 7 12.43 20.96 -22.79
N VAL A 8 12.17 22.26 -22.58
CA VAL A 8 11.34 22.77 -21.50
C VAL A 8 10.06 21.94 -21.51
N ILE A 9 9.89 21.12 -20.48
CA ILE A 9 8.65 20.38 -20.22
C ILE A 9 7.59 21.43 -19.92
N GLN A 10 6.94 21.93 -20.97
CA GLN A 10 5.74 22.75 -20.86
C GLN A 10 4.64 21.83 -20.32
N ASN A 11 4.51 21.86 -19.00
CA ASN A 11 3.53 21.17 -18.19
C ASN A 11 2.14 21.79 -18.40
N ASN A 12 1.61 21.73 -19.63
CA ASN A 12 0.31 22.28 -19.99
C ASN A 12 -0.83 21.26 -19.86
N ARG A 13 -0.60 20.17 -19.12
CA ARG A 13 -1.66 19.30 -18.62
C ARG A 13 -1.48 19.18 -17.12
N SER A 14 -2.02 20.18 -16.43
CA SER A 14 -2.42 20.07 -15.03
C SER A 14 -3.26 18.79 -14.87
N CYS A 15 -2.57 17.71 -14.51
CA CYS A 15 -3.20 16.50 -14.01
C CYS A 15 -3.87 16.90 -12.70
N ASN A 16 -5.12 17.32 -12.80
CA ASN A 16 -5.99 17.65 -11.67
C ASN A 16 -6.31 16.36 -10.92
N TYR A 17 -5.32 15.79 -10.23
CA TYR A 17 -5.52 14.81 -9.16
C TYR A 17 -5.98 15.50 -7.87
N TYR A 18 -6.78 16.55 -8.01
CA TYR A 18 -7.47 17.15 -6.88
C TYR A 18 -8.62 16.22 -6.53
N PHE A 19 -8.46 15.48 -5.43
CA PHE A 19 -9.62 15.11 -4.63
C PHE A 19 -10.21 16.42 -4.11
N GLU A 20 -11.18 16.93 -4.87
CA GLU A 20 -12.05 17.97 -4.40
C GLU A 20 -12.87 17.41 -3.23
N LEU A 21 -12.35 17.57 -2.01
CA LEU A 21 -13.16 17.69 -0.78
C LEU A 21 -14.14 18.88 -0.85
N LYS A 22 -14.22 19.57 -1.99
CA LYS A 22 -15.03 20.76 -2.19
C LYS A 22 -16.52 20.49 -2.08
N ASN A 23 -17.08 19.34 -2.46
CA ASN A 23 -18.55 19.29 -2.49
C ASN A 23 -19.21 19.43 -1.11
N SER A 24 -18.68 18.82 -0.05
CA SER A 24 -19.28 18.98 1.28
C SER A 24 -18.99 20.37 1.87
N THR A 25 -17.75 20.86 1.80
CA THR A 25 -17.37 22.16 2.36
C THR A 25 -17.98 23.32 1.56
N THR A 26 -18.03 23.22 0.23
CA THR A 26 -18.68 24.20 -0.65
C THR A 26 -20.19 24.20 -0.46
N ILE A 27 -20.86 23.06 -0.27
CA ILE A 27 -22.29 23.03 0.08
C ILE A 27 -22.52 23.72 1.43
N HIS A 28 -21.68 23.46 2.44
CA HIS A 28 -21.80 24.14 3.73
C HIS A 28 -21.53 25.65 3.64
N ILE A 29 -20.50 26.07 2.88
CA ILE A 29 -20.21 27.49 2.62
C ILE A 29 -21.37 28.16 1.89
N VAL A 30 -21.95 27.50 0.88
CA VAL A 30 -23.09 28.01 0.11
C VAL A 30 -24.33 28.12 0.99
N ILE A 31 -24.64 27.12 1.81
CA ILE A 31 -25.77 27.17 2.77
C ILE A 31 -25.54 28.28 3.81
N SER A 32 -24.33 28.43 4.35
CA SER A 32 -24.00 29.52 5.27
C SER A 32 -24.11 30.89 4.61
N ALA A 33 -23.71 31.03 3.34
CA ALA A 33 -23.85 32.27 2.59
C ALA A 33 -25.33 32.61 2.32
N ILE A 34 -26.16 31.62 1.98
CA ILE A 34 -27.60 31.80 1.78
C ILE A 34 -28.27 32.24 3.10
N LEU A 35 -27.90 31.61 4.23
CA LEU A 35 -28.41 32.00 5.55
C LEU A 35 -27.95 33.41 5.96
N LEU A 36 -26.70 33.78 5.66
CA LEU A 36 -26.17 35.13 5.93
C LEU A 36 -26.91 36.20 5.10
N CYS A 37 -27.12 35.94 3.81
CA CYS A 37 -27.89 36.81 2.92
C CYS A 37 -29.36 36.93 3.37
N GLY A 38 -29.99 35.82 3.77
CA GLY A 38 -31.35 35.82 4.31
C GLY A 38 -31.46 36.65 5.60
N ALA A 39 -30.47 36.54 6.49
CA ALA A 39 -30.40 37.33 7.72
C ALA A 39 -30.18 38.84 7.45
N LEU A 40 -29.32 39.18 6.48
CA LEU A 40 -29.08 40.56 6.04
C LEU A 40 -30.32 41.20 5.40
N ILE A 41 -31.06 40.45 4.58
CA ILE A 41 -32.31 40.92 3.97
C ILE A 41 -33.37 41.13 5.06
N ALA A 42 -33.53 40.19 5.99
CA ALA A 42 -34.44 40.33 7.12
C ALA A 42 -34.07 41.52 8.04
N PHE A 43 -32.78 41.84 8.18
CA PHE A 43 -32.27 42.99 8.91
C PHE A 43 -32.63 44.32 8.22
N LEU A 44 -32.45 44.40 6.90
CA LEU A 44 -32.75 45.58 6.10
C LEU A 44 -34.26 45.88 5.99
N CYS A 45 -35.11 44.85 6.11
CA CYS A 45 -36.56 44.97 5.94
C CYS A 45 -37.34 45.33 7.22
N VAL A 46 -36.73 45.45 8.41
CA VAL A 46 -37.49 45.63 9.66
C VAL A 46 -36.98 46.79 10.52
N ALA A 47 -37.78 47.86 10.62
CA ALA A 47 -37.50 49.11 11.33
C ALA A 47 -37.69 49.08 12.86
N ALA A 48 -37.77 47.90 13.51
CA ALA A 48 -38.12 47.77 14.93
C ALA A 48 -36.94 47.28 15.80
N PRO A 49 -36.72 47.78 17.03
CA PRO A 49 -35.59 47.39 17.90
C PRO A 49 -35.48 45.87 18.19
N VAL A 50 -36.62 45.17 18.19
CA VAL A 50 -36.69 43.71 18.43
C VAL A 50 -36.08 42.91 17.27
N SER A 51 -36.07 43.46 16.05
CA SER A 51 -35.48 42.79 14.89
C SER A 51 -33.95 42.73 14.96
N TYR A 52 -33.29 43.68 15.63
CA TYR A 52 -31.83 43.68 15.83
C TYR A 52 -31.36 42.50 16.70
N ILE A 53 -32.15 42.14 17.72
CA ILE A 53 -31.84 40.99 18.60
C ILE A 53 -32.04 39.69 17.83
N LEU A 54 -33.16 39.58 17.09
CA LEU A 54 -33.49 38.35 16.35
C LEU A 54 -32.53 38.11 15.16
N SER A 55 -32.20 39.16 14.42
CA SER A 55 -31.22 39.12 13.32
C SER A 55 -29.80 38.85 13.83
N GLY A 56 -29.38 39.47 14.93
CA GLY A 56 -28.10 39.18 15.58
C GLY A 56 -28.01 37.73 16.06
N ALA A 57 -29.09 37.18 16.61
CA ALA A 57 -29.15 35.78 17.01
C ALA A 57 -29.08 34.82 15.80
N LEU A 58 -29.75 35.15 14.69
CA LEU A 58 -29.68 34.38 13.45
C LEU A 58 -28.30 34.44 12.79
N LEU A 59 -27.65 35.61 12.78
CA LEU A 59 -26.27 35.79 12.32
C LEU A 59 -25.29 34.98 13.18
N GLY A 60 -25.45 35.05 14.50
CA GLY A 60 -24.66 34.26 15.44
C GLY A 60 -24.83 32.76 15.24
N LEU A 61 -26.06 32.29 15.00
CA LEU A 61 -26.35 30.89 14.70
C LEU A 61 -25.76 30.45 13.36
N GLY A 62 -25.86 31.29 12.33
CA GLY A 62 -25.25 31.03 11.02
C GLY A 62 -23.72 30.94 11.10
N LEU A 63 -23.11 31.80 11.91
CA LEU A 63 -21.67 31.81 12.15
C LEU A 63 -21.24 30.60 12.98
N LEU A 64 -22.04 30.17 13.97
CA LEU A 64 -21.82 28.94 14.73
C LEU A 64 -21.91 27.70 13.84
N ILE A 65 -22.90 27.62 12.96
CA ILE A 65 -23.05 26.52 11.98
C ILE A 65 -21.86 26.51 11.02
N ALA A 66 -21.41 27.67 10.55
CA ALA A 66 -20.21 27.78 9.72
C ALA A 66 -18.96 27.33 10.48
N LEU A 67 -18.81 27.72 11.75
CA LEU A 67 -17.68 27.32 12.60
C LEU A 67 -17.71 25.81 12.90
N ILE A 68 -18.87 25.23 13.15
CA ILE A 68 -19.05 23.78 13.29
C ILE A 68 -18.72 23.09 11.96
N GLY A 69 -19.17 23.63 10.82
CA GLY A 69 -18.85 23.10 9.49
C GLY A 69 -17.36 23.19 9.16
N VAL A 70 -16.69 24.27 9.57
CA VAL A 70 -15.24 24.46 9.45
C VAL A 70 -14.50 23.52 10.41
N ILE A 71 -14.96 23.35 11.65
CA ILE A 71 -14.37 22.39 12.60
C ILE A 71 -14.55 20.97 12.09
N LEU A 72 -15.72 20.59 11.58
CA LEU A 72 -15.97 19.26 11.00
C LEU A 72 -15.26 19.05 9.66
N GLY A 73 -14.99 20.11 8.90
CA GLY A 73 -14.24 20.07 7.65
C GLY A 73 -12.71 20.07 7.84
N ILE A 74 -12.20 20.76 8.87
CA ILE A 74 -10.78 20.82 9.25
C ILE A 74 -10.39 19.60 10.07
N LYS A 75 -11.26 19.15 10.97
CA LYS A 75 -11.10 17.87 11.64
C LYS A 75 -11.31 16.83 10.55
N LYS A 76 -10.20 16.42 9.89
CA LYS A 76 -10.14 15.23 9.04
C LYS A 76 -11.13 14.25 9.66
N ILE A 77 -12.25 14.01 8.97
CA ILE A 77 -13.22 13.02 9.40
C ILE A 77 -12.44 11.73 9.26
N THR A 78 -11.68 11.42 10.31
CA THR A 78 -11.13 10.12 10.56
C THR A 78 -12.41 9.32 10.70
N PRO A 79 -12.79 8.52 9.70
CA PRO A 79 -13.99 7.70 9.83
C PRO A 79 -13.75 6.91 11.11
N MET A 80 -14.49 7.25 12.16
CA MET A 80 -14.38 6.60 13.45
C MET A 80 -15.13 5.29 13.27
N ILE A 81 -14.51 4.37 12.51
CA ILE A 81 -14.93 2.99 12.42
C ILE A 81 -14.68 2.48 13.82
N SER A 82 -15.73 2.53 14.63
CA SER A 82 -15.75 2.03 15.99
C SER A 82 -15.02 0.70 16.01
N SER A 83 -13.99 0.58 16.86
CA SER A 83 -13.21 -0.65 17.09
C SER A 83 -14.08 -1.71 17.76
N LYS A 84 -15.19 -2.08 17.12
CA LYS A 84 -15.90 -3.31 17.41
C LYS A 84 -14.95 -4.46 17.08
N GLU A 85 -14.96 -5.48 17.93
CA GLU A 85 -14.12 -6.68 17.86
C GLU A 85 -13.70 -7.00 16.42
N GLN A 86 -12.41 -6.83 16.12
CA GLN A 86 -11.90 -7.08 14.79
C GLN A 86 -11.91 -8.58 14.55
N VAL A 87 -12.80 -9.05 13.67
CA VAL A 87 -12.81 -10.43 13.21
C VAL A 87 -11.85 -10.54 12.03
N PHE A 88 -10.87 -11.44 12.12
CA PHE A 88 -9.99 -11.72 10.99
C PHE A 88 -10.73 -12.46 9.88
N PRO A 89 -10.44 -12.16 8.61
CA PRO A 89 -11.03 -12.89 7.49
C PRO A 89 -10.62 -14.36 7.56
N GLN A 90 -11.52 -15.25 7.14
CA GLN A 90 -11.30 -16.69 7.19
C GLN A 90 -10.04 -17.12 6.43
N GLU A 91 -9.71 -16.44 5.33
CA GLU A 91 -8.46 -16.67 4.58
C GLU A 91 -7.23 -16.47 5.48
N LEU A 92 -7.17 -15.41 6.29
CA LEU A 92 -6.06 -15.19 7.23
C LEU A 92 -6.01 -16.29 8.28
N VAL A 93 -7.16 -16.65 8.86
CA VAL A 93 -7.23 -17.72 9.88
C VAL A 93 -6.74 -19.06 9.32
N ASN A 94 -7.13 -19.39 8.09
CA ASN A 94 -6.67 -20.60 7.40
C ASN A 94 -5.16 -20.55 7.16
N ARG A 95 -4.60 -19.41 6.73
CA ARG A 95 -3.16 -19.23 6.55
C ARG A 95 -2.40 -19.37 7.87
N ILE A 96 -2.95 -18.86 8.98
CA ILE A 96 -2.35 -19.00 10.31
C ILE A 96 -2.30 -20.47 10.71
N ARG A 97 -3.41 -21.21 10.60
CA ARG A 97 -3.44 -22.65 10.91
C ARG A 97 -2.49 -23.48 10.05
N ALA A 98 -2.25 -23.06 8.81
CA ALA A 98 -1.35 -23.77 7.90
C ALA A 98 0.15 -23.53 8.19
N HIS A 99 0.53 -22.36 8.72
CA HIS A 99 1.94 -21.97 8.87
C HIS A 99 2.42 -21.91 10.32
N TYR A 100 1.51 -21.90 11.30
CA TYR A 100 1.84 -21.78 12.71
C TYR A 100 1.27 -22.93 13.53
N PRO A 101 1.90 -23.28 14.67
CA PRO A 101 1.37 -24.28 15.57
C PRO A 101 -0.01 -23.88 16.13
N LYS A 102 -0.75 -24.89 16.58
CA LYS A 102 -2.13 -24.73 17.07
C LYS A 102 -2.28 -23.61 18.12
N PHE A 103 -1.33 -23.47 19.05
CA PHE A 103 -1.41 -22.45 20.11
C PHE A 103 -1.52 -21.01 19.56
N VAL A 104 -0.96 -20.73 18.37
CA VAL A 104 -1.10 -19.42 17.72
C VAL A 104 -2.53 -19.22 17.22
N SER A 105 -3.14 -20.26 16.63
CA SER A 105 -4.56 -20.22 16.25
C SER A 105 -5.46 -20.09 17.48
N ASP A 106 -5.13 -20.79 18.57
CA ASP A 106 -5.88 -20.72 19.83
C ASP A 106 -5.83 -19.30 20.42
N PHE A 107 -4.65 -18.66 20.40
CA PHE A 107 -4.49 -17.25 20.80
C PHE A 107 -5.37 -16.31 19.96
N VAL A 108 -5.42 -16.53 18.64
CA VAL A 108 -6.27 -15.73 17.74
C VAL A 108 -7.75 -15.88 18.09
N SER A 109 -8.21 -17.10 18.38
CA SER A 109 -9.62 -17.34 18.72
C SER A 109 -10.01 -16.88 20.13
N GLU A 110 -9.13 -17.07 21.12
CA GLU A 110 -9.44 -16.82 22.53
C GLU A 110 -9.17 -15.37 22.92
N ALA A 111 -8.01 -14.82 22.55
CA ALA A 111 -7.58 -13.48 22.96
C ALA A 111 -8.01 -12.37 21.99
N LYS A 112 -8.54 -12.74 20.82
CA LYS A 112 -9.01 -11.81 19.75
C LYS A 112 -8.07 -10.61 19.52
N PRO A 113 -6.79 -10.85 19.20
CA PRO A 113 -5.83 -9.77 18.95
C PRO A 113 -6.25 -8.95 17.73
N ASN A 114 -5.96 -7.64 17.72
CA ASN A 114 -6.02 -6.87 16.48
C ASN A 114 -4.81 -7.25 15.59
N LEU A 115 -4.75 -6.74 14.35
CA LEU A 115 -3.65 -7.09 13.44
C LEU A 115 -2.26 -6.69 13.97
N LYS A 116 -2.16 -5.52 14.64
CA LYS A 116 -0.90 -5.02 15.21
C LYS A 116 -0.43 -5.92 16.36
N ASP A 117 -1.36 -6.29 17.24
CA ASP A 117 -1.12 -7.22 18.35
C ASP A 117 -0.66 -8.57 17.82
N LEU A 118 -1.29 -9.08 16.76
CA LEU A 118 -0.92 -10.38 16.20
C LEU A 118 0.48 -10.35 15.57
N ILE A 119 0.85 -9.26 14.86
CA ILE A 119 2.22 -9.09 14.34
C ILE A 119 3.22 -9.08 15.50
N SER A 120 3.00 -8.24 16.51
CA SER A 120 3.86 -8.13 17.69
C SER A 120 3.94 -9.44 18.48
N PHE A 121 2.86 -10.21 18.54
CA PHE A 121 2.83 -11.52 19.18
C PHE A 121 3.74 -12.52 18.47
N ILE A 122 3.70 -12.60 17.13
CA ILE A 122 4.60 -13.48 16.36
C ILE A 122 6.06 -13.05 16.51
N ASP A 123 6.33 -11.74 16.55
CA ASP A 123 7.67 -11.22 16.77
C ASP A 123 8.17 -11.56 18.18
N LEU A 124 7.32 -11.46 19.20
CA LEU A 124 7.62 -11.88 20.58
C LEU A 124 7.96 -13.37 20.64
N LEU A 125 7.22 -14.25 19.95
CA LEU A 125 7.52 -15.68 19.94
C LEU A 125 8.92 -15.99 19.37
N ASN A 126 9.33 -15.24 18.34
CA ASN A 126 10.68 -15.35 17.78
C ASN A 126 11.75 -14.76 18.73
N GLN A 127 11.45 -13.69 19.47
CA GLN A 127 12.35 -13.16 20.51
C GLN A 127 12.54 -14.17 21.65
N LEU A 128 11.46 -14.79 22.11
CA LEU A 128 11.51 -15.86 23.13
C LEU A 128 12.34 -17.06 22.68
N HIS A 129 12.35 -17.36 21.38
CA HIS A 129 13.23 -18.38 20.83
C HIS A 129 14.71 -17.95 20.84
N SER A 130 15.01 -16.70 20.48
CA SER A 130 16.41 -16.23 20.44
C SER A 130 17.02 -16.05 21.83
N GLU A 131 16.20 -15.80 22.85
CA GLU A 131 16.63 -15.47 24.22
C GLU A 131 16.48 -16.65 25.20
N VAL A 132 16.63 -17.89 24.74
CA VAL A 132 16.64 -19.07 25.64
C VAL A 132 17.78 -18.92 26.66
N GLY A 133 17.51 -18.28 27.80
CA GLY A 133 18.45 -18.09 28.91
C GLY A 133 18.48 -16.73 29.59
N SER A 134 17.92 -15.64 29.03
CA SER A 134 17.98 -14.30 29.65
C SER A 134 16.63 -13.80 30.19
N SER A 135 16.65 -13.17 31.37
CA SER A 135 15.54 -12.43 31.95
C SER A 135 15.50 -11.02 31.37
N THR A 136 15.04 -10.90 30.13
CA THR A 136 14.94 -9.63 29.43
C THR A 136 13.50 -9.11 29.49
N ASN A 137 13.34 -7.81 29.72
CA ASN A 137 12.05 -7.12 29.60
C ASN A 137 11.61 -7.15 28.14
N TYR A 138 10.57 -7.92 27.83
CA TYR A 138 9.96 -7.92 26.50
C TYR A 138 9.27 -6.58 26.26
N ASN A 139 9.63 -5.89 25.18
CA ASN A 139 8.97 -4.64 24.82
C ASN A 139 7.68 -4.95 24.07
N VAL A 140 6.60 -5.13 24.82
CA VAL A 140 5.25 -5.42 24.31
C VAL A 140 4.30 -4.31 24.75
N SER A 141 3.30 -3.97 23.93
CA SER A 141 2.28 -2.99 24.34
C SER A 141 1.49 -3.53 25.54
N GLU A 142 1.03 -2.63 26.41
CA GLU A 142 0.25 -3.00 27.59
C GLU A 142 -1.02 -3.79 27.22
N GLU A 143 -1.71 -3.40 26.13
CA GLU A 143 -2.87 -4.13 25.61
C GLU A 143 -2.54 -5.57 25.21
N LEU A 144 -1.41 -5.78 24.53
CA LEU A 144 -0.99 -7.13 24.13
C LEU A 144 -0.52 -7.93 25.35
N GLN A 145 0.15 -7.30 26.32
CA GLN A 145 0.55 -7.93 27.56
C GLN A 145 -0.68 -8.45 28.33
N GLN A 146 -1.74 -7.65 28.48
CA GLN A 146 -2.99 -8.08 29.11
C GLN A 146 -3.64 -9.26 28.39
N LYS A 147 -3.62 -9.28 27.05
CA LYS A 147 -4.12 -10.40 26.24
C LYS A 147 -3.29 -11.67 26.44
N ILE A 148 -1.97 -11.54 26.51
CA ILE A 148 -1.05 -12.65 26.79
C ILE A 148 -1.31 -13.21 28.19
N ASP A 149 -1.44 -12.35 29.19
CA ASP A 149 -1.69 -12.77 30.58
C ASP A 149 -3.03 -13.51 30.70
N THR A 150 -4.08 -13.02 30.04
CA THR A 150 -5.39 -13.68 29.98
C THR A 150 -5.33 -15.03 29.27
N PHE A 151 -4.50 -15.17 28.23
CA PHE A 151 -4.30 -16.43 27.51
C PHE A 151 -3.43 -17.44 28.27
N GLY A 152 -2.85 -17.09 29.42
CA GLY A 152 -2.04 -17.99 30.25
C GLY A 152 -0.59 -17.53 30.47
N GLY A 153 -0.27 -16.31 30.08
CA GLY A 153 0.98 -15.62 30.43
C GLY A 153 2.23 -16.05 29.65
N ILE A 154 3.30 -15.29 29.85
CA ILE A 154 4.60 -15.50 29.20
C ILE A 154 5.19 -16.90 29.48
N ALA A 155 4.94 -17.46 30.67
CA ALA A 155 5.44 -18.78 31.04
C ALA A 155 4.89 -19.89 30.13
N ARG A 156 3.58 -19.83 29.79
CA ARG A 156 2.97 -20.74 28.82
C ARG A 156 3.62 -20.59 27.44
N LEU A 157 3.80 -19.35 26.98
CA LEU A 157 4.43 -19.08 25.68
C LEU A 157 5.86 -19.64 25.60
N LYS A 158 6.67 -19.46 26.65
CA LYS A 158 8.03 -20.03 26.72
C LYS A 158 8.02 -21.56 26.55
N ASN A 159 7.08 -22.25 27.20
CA ASN A 159 6.99 -23.70 27.09
C ASN A 159 6.54 -24.17 25.68
N GLU A 160 5.60 -23.46 25.06
CA GLU A 160 5.16 -23.73 23.69
C GLU A 160 6.29 -23.49 22.67
N VAL A 161 7.02 -22.38 22.80
CA VAL A 161 8.19 -22.06 21.96
C VAL A 161 9.24 -23.16 22.11
N ARG A 162 9.58 -23.56 23.34
CA ARG A 162 10.54 -24.66 23.58
C ARG A 162 10.08 -25.96 22.93
N THR A 163 8.80 -26.30 23.04
CA THR A 163 8.23 -27.52 22.44
C THR A 163 8.30 -27.47 20.91
N ALA A 164 7.98 -26.32 20.31
CA ALA A 164 8.09 -26.12 18.87
C ALA A 164 9.56 -26.16 18.38
N SER A 165 10.49 -25.58 19.14
CA SER A 165 11.94 -25.67 18.85
C SER A 165 12.44 -27.12 18.85
N LEU A 166 12.04 -27.91 19.85
CA LEU A 166 12.44 -29.33 19.94
C LEU A 166 11.96 -30.14 18.73
N LYS A 167 10.68 -30.01 18.37
CA LYS A 167 10.11 -30.66 17.17
C LYS A 167 10.82 -30.27 15.87
N ARG A 168 11.39 -29.06 15.83
CA ARG A 168 12.11 -28.57 14.65
C ARG A 168 13.56 -29.05 14.58
N LEU A 169 14.21 -29.24 15.72
CA LEU A 169 15.52 -29.89 15.77
C LEU A 169 15.45 -31.32 15.22
N GLU A 170 14.34 -32.01 15.44
CA GLU A 170 14.06 -33.33 14.87
C GLU A 170 13.89 -33.30 13.33
N SER A 171 13.60 -32.15 12.71
CA SER A 171 13.26 -32.05 11.29
C SER A 171 14.34 -31.44 10.39
N ALA A 172 15.60 -31.36 10.83
CA ALA A 172 16.78 -30.90 10.08
C ALA A 172 16.70 -29.46 9.48
N ALA A 173 15.66 -28.68 9.80
CA ALA A 173 15.45 -27.34 9.25
C ALA A 173 16.06 -26.26 10.16
N SER A 174 17.39 -26.11 10.19
CA SER A 174 18.08 -25.21 11.15
C SER A 174 18.18 -23.74 10.74
N SER A 175 17.87 -23.35 9.50
CA SER A 175 18.24 -22.02 8.95
C SER A 175 17.16 -20.93 8.93
N ARG A 176 15.89 -21.24 9.23
CA ARG A 176 14.75 -20.28 9.20
C ARG A 176 14.34 -19.79 10.61
N PRO A 177 13.73 -18.61 10.80
CA PRO A 177 13.12 -18.27 12.10
C PRO A 177 12.09 -19.32 12.50
N LEU A 178 11.92 -19.62 13.79
CA LEU A 178 11.01 -20.68 14.26
C LEU A 178 9.59 -20.44 13.73
N PHE A 179 9.13 -19.20 13.84
CA PHE A 179 7.84 -18.76 13.32
C PHE A 179 8.05 -17.84 12.11
N PRO A 180 7.47 -18.16 10.95
CA PRO A 180 7.53 -17.27 9.79
C PRO A 180 6.99 -15.87 10.11
N SER A 181 7.58 -14.84 9.50
CA SER A 181 7.12 -13.46 9.68
C SER A 181 5.70 -13.29 9.13
N LEU A 182 4.76 -12.89 9.99
CA LEU A 182 3.37 -12.66 9.58
C LEU A 182 3.24 -11.58 8.49
N PRO A 183 3.93 -10.42 8.57
CA PRO A 183 3.95 -9.45 7.48
C PRO A 183 4.31 -10.04 6.12
N LYS A 184 5.26 -11.00 6.06
CA LYS A 184 5.63 -11.67 4.81
C LYS A 184 4.52 -12.57 4.28
N ILE A 185 3.73 -13.19 5.15
CA ILE A 185 2.54 -13.97 4.75
C ILE A 185 1.46 -13.01 4.23
N LEU A 186 1.19 -11.92 4.94
CA LEU A 186 0.18 -10.94 4.56
C LEU A 186 0.48 -10.29 3.20
N GLN A 187 1.74 -9.95 2.93
CA GLN A 187 2.22 -9.42 1.64
C GLN A 187 1.95 -10.36 0.45
N LYS A 188 1.82 -11.67 0.70
CA LYS A 188 1.55 -12.67 -0.34
C LYS A 188 0.07 -12.92 -0.58
N VAL A 189 -0.80 -12.45 0.30
CA VAL A 189 -2.24 -12.80 0.30
C VAL A 189 -3.11 -11.56 0.12
N PHE A 190 -2.78 -10.46 0.78
CA PHE A 190 -3.64 -9.29 0.86
C PHE A 190 -3.07 -8.11 0.05
N PRO A 191 -3.73 -7.69 -1.06
CA PRO A 191 -3.20 -6.66 -1.96
C PRO A 191 -3.04 -5.31 -1.26
N PHE A 192 -3.96 -4.91 -0.38
CA PHE A 192 -3.89 -3.62 0.32
C PHE A 192 -2.79 -3.57 1.37
N PHE A 193 -2.52 -4.69 2.05
CA PHE A 193 -1.36 -4.81 2.91
C PHE A 193 -0.05 -4.67 2.10
N TRP A 194 0.04 -5.33 0.95
CA TRP A 194 1.20 -5.22 0.06
C TRP A 194 1.37 -3.78 -0.47
N LEU A 195 0.30 -3.12 -0.90
CA LEU A 195 0.31 -1.73 -1.40
C LEU A 195 0.79 -0.75 -0.34
N GLY A 196 0.32 -0.90 0.91
CA GLY A 196 0.80 -0.10 2.04
C GLY A 196 2.31 -0.25 2.22
N GLU A 197 2.81 -1.50 2.29
CA GLU A 197 4.25 -1.77 2.42
C GLU A 197 5.07 -1.26 1.23
N PHE A 198 4.53 -1.37 0.02
CA PHE A 198 5.16 -0.91 -1.21
C PHE A 198 5.34 0.62 -1.23
N ILE A 199 4.30 1.36 -0.84
CA ILE A 199 4.36 2.82 -0.75
C ILE A 199 5.32 3.23 0.37
N SER A 200 5.21 2.64 1.57
CA SER A 200 6.12 2.93 2.69
C SER A 200 7.59 2.64 2.36
N ALA A 201 7.86 1.62 1.55
CA ALA A 201 9.21 1.30 1.06
C ALA A 201 9.77 2.34 0.08
N GLY A 202 8.91 3.11 -0.60
CA GLY A 202 9.29 4.23 -1.47
C GLY A 202 9.44 5.55 -0.72
N SER A 203 8.58 5.82 0.28
CA SER A 203 8.59 7.09 1.03
C SER A 203 9.94 7.42 1.68
N LYS A 204 10.67 6.41 2.17
CA LYS A 204 12.02 6.58 2.73
C LYS A 204 13.07 7.06 1.72
N VAL A 205 12.82 6.85 0.42
CA VAL A 205 13.70 7.37 -0.65
C VAL A 205 13.53 8.88 -0.80
N VAL A 206 12.33 9.42 -0.58
CA VAL A 206 12.04 10.85 -0.77
C VAL A 206 12.59 11.70 0.37
N GLU A 207 12.55 11.18 1.60
CA GLU A 207 13.15 11.84 2.77
C GLU A 207 14.68 12.02 2.65
N LEU A 208 15.37 11.08 1.98
CA LEU A 208 16.81 11.15 1.73
C LEU A 208 17.23 12.22 0.71
N HIS A 209 16.37 12.58 -0.24
CA HIS A 209 16.69 13.57 -1.27
C HIS A 209 16.48 15.01 -0.79
N ARG A 210 15.54 15.24 0.14
CA ARG A 210 15.42 16.53 0.83
C ARG A 210 16.69 16.99 1.57
N VAL A 211 17.59 16.06 1.91
CA VAL A 211 18.74 16.33 2.80
C VAL A 211 20.06 16.54 2.06
N LYS A 212 20.17 16.24 0.75
CA LYS A 212 21.43 16.45 0.01
C LYS A 212 21.41 17.72 -0.84
N LYS A 213 21.45 18.87 -0.16
CA LYS A 213 21.98 20.10 -0.77
C LYS A 213 23.47 20.21 -0.41
N ILE A 214 24.32 19.51 -1.15
CA ILE A 214 25.78 19.74 -1.12
C ILE A 214 26.21 20.02 -2.55
N GLY A 215 26.45 21.30 -2.86
CA GLY A 215 27.13 21.72 -4.08
C GLY A 215 26.23 22.05 -5.27
N GLY A 216 25.79 23.31 -5.33
CA GLY A 216 25.88 24.22 -6.49
C GLY A 216 25.49 23.81 -7.92
N SER A 217 24.96 22.62 -8.20
CA SER A 217 24.39 22.28 -9.50
C SER A 217 22.87 22.21 -9.40
N LEU A 218 22.20 22.87 -10.34
CA LEU A 218 20.75 22.97 -10.46
C LEU A 218 20.18 21.64 -10.97
N GLU A 219 20.35 20.55 -10.23
CA GLU A 219 19.57 19.34 -10.46
C GLU A 219 18.19 19.58 -9.86
N GLU A 220 17.22 19.80 -10.74
CA GLU A 220 15.79 19.82 -10.48
C GLU A 220 15.40 18.60 -9.63
N ASP A 221 15.14 18.82 -8.34
CA ASP A 221 14.88 17.71 -7.43
C ASP A 221 13.42 17.26 -7.57
N LEU A 222 13.16 15.97 -7.36
CA LEU A 222 11.82 15.40 -7.47
C LEU A 222 10.82 16.10 -6.51
N SER A 223 11.34 16.68 -5.43
CA SER A 223 10.60 17.49 -4.45
C SER A 223 10.10 18.82 -4.98
N ASP A 224 10.71 19.36 -6.04
CA ASP A 224 10.30 20.63 -6.64
C ASP A 224 9.02 20.46 -7.48
N TYR A 225 8.72 19.22 -7.90
CA TYR A 225 7.61 18.88 -8.79
C TYR A 225 6.48 18.09 -8.12
N ILE A 226 6.77 17.30 -7.07
CA ILE A 226 5.79 16.43 -6.44
C ILE A 226 5.53 16.89 -5.00
N LYS A 227 4.31 17.37 -4.76
CA LYS A 227 3.86 17.72 -3.42
C LYS A 227 3.92 16.48 -2.50
N PRO A 228 4.23 16.64 -1.20
CA PRO A 228 4.40 15.50 -0.29
C PRO A 228 3.17 14.60 -0.20
N GLU A 229 1.97 15.18 -0.32
CA GLU A 229 0.70 14.47 -0.27
C GLU A 229 0.45 13.59 -1.51
N MET A 230 1.16 13.86 -2.61
CA MET A 230 1.07 13.14 -3.88
C MET A 230 2.06 11.98 -3.99
N LEU A 231 3.03 11.90 -3.07
CA LEU A 231 4.06 10.86 -3.08
C LEU A 231 3.47 9.44 -3.02
N PRO A 232 2.40 9.15 -2.26
CA PRO A 232 1.78 7.83 -2.29
C PRO A 232 1.22 7.45 -3.66
N THR A 233 0.60 8.40 -4.36
CA THR A 233 0.06 8.23 -5.71
C THR A 233 1.17 8.04 -6.75
N TYR A 234 2.29 8.77 -6.58
CA TYR A 234 3.42 8.75 -7.50
C TYR A 234 3.98 7.34 -7.78
N TRP A 235 3.94 6.42 -6.82
CA TRP A 235 4.45 5.07 -7.02
C TRP A 235 3.57 4.16 -7.88
N LEU A 236 2.39 4.63 -8.28
CA LEU A 236 1.40 3.82 -8.99
C LEU A 236 0.96 4.42 -10.34
N ILE A 237 1.38 5.64 -10.65
CA ILE A 237 1.12 6.29 -11.95
C ILE A 237 1.96 5.65 -13.07
N PRO A 238 1.60 5.90 -14.35
CA PRO A 238 2.43 5.52 -15.49
C PRO A 238 3.89 5.96 -15.36
N LEU A 239 4.80 5.09 -15.79
CA LEU A 239 6.24 5.36 -15.79
C LEU A 239 6.59 6.50 -16.78
N ASP A 240 7.61 7.30 -16.46
CA ASP A 240 7.98 8.51 -17.23
C ASP A 240 6.84 9.55 -17.35
N PHE A 241 5.80 9.44 -16.51
CA PHE A 241 4.62 10.33 -16.48
C PHE A 241 3.83 10.41 -17.80
N ARG A 242 4.00 9.45 -18.71
CA ARG A 242 3.26 9.40 -19.97
C ARG A 242 2.03 8.51 -19.83
N PRO A 243 0.81 8.99 -20.14
CA PRO A 243 -0.40 8.18 -20.05
C PRO A 243 -0.37 6.90 -20.91
N THR A 244 0.45 6.88 -21.96
CA THR A 244 0.63 5.74 -22.85
C THR A 244 1.55 4.66 -22.29
N ASN A 245 2.33 4.98 -21.25
CA ASN A 245 3.26 4.03 -20.65
C ASN A 245 2.54 3.17 -19.62
N SER A 246 3.04 1.95 -19.40
CA SER A 246 2.61 1.14 -18.27
C SER A 246 3.05 1.76 -16.94
N SER A 247 2.30 1.51 -15.86
CA SER A 247 2.80 1.74 -14.50
C SER A 247 3.74 0.61 -14.07
N ILE A 248 4.23 0.68 -12.82
CA ILE A 248 5.01 -0.42 -12.24
C ILE A 248 4.20 -1.71 -12.09
N LEU A 249 2.86 -1.64 -12.07
CA LEU A 249 1.97 -2.80 -12.01
C LEU A 249 1.75 -3.37 -13.43
N ASN A 250 2.75 -4.10 -13.92
CA ASN A 250 2.77 -4.77 -15.21
C ASN A 250 3.41 -6.16 -15.06
N LEU A 251 2.96 -7.17 -15.81
CA LEU A 251 3.57 -8.51 -15.80
C LEU A 251 5.08 -8.50 -16.08
N HIS A 252 5.57 -7.63 -16.97
CA HIS A 252 7.00 -7.52 -17.28
C HIS A 252 7.84 -7.09 -16.08
N THR A 253 7.31 -6.24 -15.19
CA THR A 253 8.05 -5.76 -14.02
C THR A 253 8.20 -6.86 -12.96
N LEU A 254 7.25 -7.80 -12.87
CA LEU A 254 7.38 -9.00 -12.02
C LEU A 254 8.51 -9.90 -12.49
N VAL A 255 8.54 -10.22 -13.79
CA VAL A 255 9.58 -11.07 -14.36
C VAL A 255 10.96 -10.42 -14.18
N LEU A 256 11.05 -9.11 -14.49
CA LEU A 256 12.26 -8.33 -14.24
C LEU A 256 12.68 -8.38 -12.76
N ALA A 257 11.77 -8.09 -11.83
CA ALA A 257 12.08 -8.08 -10.40
C ALA A 257 12.61 -9.45 -9.90
N ARG A 258 12.12 -10.55 -10.47
CA ARG A 258 12.56 -11.91 -10.10
C ARG A 258 13.99 -12.21 -10.51
N VAL A 259 14.41 -11.77 -11.71
CA VAL A 259 15.78 -11.98 -12.22
C VAL A 259 16.78 -10.95 -11.72
N LEU A 260 16.31 -9.82 -11.20
CA LEU A 260 17.16 -8.75 -10.72
C LEU A 260 17.83 -9.10 -9.38
N THR A 261 19.09 -8.71 -9.25
CA THR A 261 19.86 -8.76 -8.00
C THR A 261 20.06 -7.35 -7.45
N ARG A 262 20.36 -7.25 -6.15
CA ARG A 262 20.56 -5.95 -5.49
C ARG A 262 21.71 -5.18 -6.12
N ASP A 263 22.81 -5.86 -6.40
CA ASP A 263 24.02 -5.22 -6.92
C ASP A 263 23.79 -4.69 -8.33
N VAL A 264 23.18 -5.50 -9.20
CA VAL A 264 22.82 -5.08 -10.57
C VAL A 264 21.84 -3.89 -10.52
N PHE A 265 20.83 -3.96 -9.65
CA PHE A 265 19.88 -2.86 -9.48
C PHE A 265 20.59 -1.55 -9.07
N GLN A 266 21.52 -1.60 -8.12
CA GLN A 266 22.22 -0.42 -7.64
C GLN A 266 23.14 0.19 -8.70
N HIS A 267 23.91 -0.63 -9.41
CA HIS A 267 24.82 -0.17 -10.47
C HIS A 267 24.04 0.44 -11.65
N LEU A 268 23.02 -0.26 -12.16
CA LEU A 268 22.23 0.24 -13.28
C LEU A 268 21.41 1.49 -12.90
N LYS A 269 20.89 1.55 -11.67
CA LYS A 269 20.20 2.76 -11.17
C LYS A 269 21.15 3.95 -11.10
N TYR A 270 22.38 3.75 -10.62
CA TYR A 270 23.39 4.81 -10.57
C TYR A 270 23.68 5.35 -11.98
N ALA A 271 23.98 4.47 -12.93
CA ALA A 271 24.25 4.85 -14.32
C ALA A 271 23.05 5.58 -14.97
N ALA A 272 21.82 5.11 -14.71
CA ALA A 272 20.60 5.73 -15.22
C ALA A 272 20.38 7.17 -14.70
N LEU A 273 20.67 7.41 -13.42
CA LEU A 273 20.44 8.70 -12.78
C LEU A 273 21.55 9.72 -13.11
N ASN A 274 22.78 9.28 -13.36
CA ASN A 274 23.90 10.16 -13.72
C ASN A 274 24.07 10.40 -15.24
N GLY A 275 23.07 10.02 -16.05
CA GLY A 275 23.11 10.22 -17.50
C GLY A 275 24.05 9.29 -18.26
N GLU A 276 24.58 8.26 -17.63
CA GLU A 276 25.54 7.31 -18.22
C GLU A 276 24.87 6.19 -19.03
N TRP A 277 23.54 6.12 -19.03
CA TRP A 277 22.75 5.01 -19.61
C TRP A 277 23.11 4.66 -21.07
N ASN A 278 23.36 5.70 -21.87
CA ASN A 278 23.66 5.62 -23.30
C ASN A 278 25.15 5.76 -23.62
N LEU A 279 26.01 5.92 -22.60
CA LEU A 279 27.46 5.98 -22.80
C LEU A 279 27.98 4.57 -23.13
N ASN A 280 28.97 4.51 -24.02
CA ASN A 280 29.53 3.25 -24.47
C ASN A 280 30.54 2.68 -23.45
N HIS A 281 30.02 2.18 -22.33
CA HIS A 281 30.79 1.48 -21.30
C HIS A 281 30.62 -0.04 -21.47
N SER A 282 31.71 -0.77 -21.68
CA SER A 282 31.70 -2.23 -21.89
C SER A 282 30.97 -2.98 -20.78
N ASP A 283 31.21 -2.58 -19.54
CA ASP A 283 30.70 -3.28 -18.36
C ASP A 283 29.20 -3.02 -18.16
N LEU A 284 28.75 -1.78 -18.40
CA LEU A 284 27.35 -1.40 -18.34
C LEU A 284 26.54 -2.11 -19.42
N ASN A 285 27.06 -2.15 -20.65
CA ASN A 285 26.41 -2.84 -21.77
C ASN A 285 26.36 -4.35 -21.53
N THR A 286 27.44 -4.95 -21.03
CA THR A 286 27.48 -6.37 -20.65
C THR A 286 26.44 -6.68 -19.57
N MET A 287 26.33 -5.85 -18.54
CA MET A 287 25.35 -6.03 -17.47
C MET A 287 23.91 -5.92 -17.98
N LYS A 288 23.62 -4.95 -18.85
CA LYS A 288 22.30 -4.78 -19.50
C LYS A 288 21.94 -6.01 -20.34
N GLN A 289 22.86 -6.50 -21.17
CA GLN A 289 22.65 -7.68 -22.02
C GLN A 289 22.46 -8.96 -21.20
N GLN A 290 23.29 -9.20 -20.18
CA GLN A 290 23.14 -10.34 -19.29
C GLN A 290 21.81 -10.32 -18.55
N LEU A 291 21.36 -9.14 -18.11
CA LEU A 291 20.06 -8.99 -17.45
C LEU A 291 18.91 -9.23 -18.44
N PHE A 292 18.99 -8.72 -19.66
CA PHE A 292 18.00 -8.98 -20.71
C PHE A 292 17.90 -10.47 -21.04
N ALA A 293 19.03 -11.16 -21.20
CA ALA A 293 19.05 -12.61 -21.45
C ALA A 293 18.38 -13.40 -20.31
N LYS A 294 18.68 -13.07 -19.05
CA LYS A 294 18.03 -13.68 -17.87
C LYS A 294 16.53 -13.39 -17.85
N TYR A 295 16.13 -12.16 -18.11
CA TYR A 295 14.73 -11.76 -18.19
C TYR A 295 13.99 -12.55 -19.26
N HIS A 296 14.55 -12.64 -20.46
CA HIS A 296 13.92 -13.30 -21.59
C HIS A 296 13.76 -14.81 -21.34
N ALA A 297 14.81 -15.47 -20.84
CA ALA A 297 14.74 -16.88 -20.44
C ALA A 297 13.69 -17.12 -19.34
N ALA A 298 13.64 -16.24 -18.32
CA ALA A 298 12.63 -16.33 -17.28
C ALA A 298 11.22 -16.04 -17.80
N TYR A 299 11.05 -15.13 -18.76
CA TYR A 299 9.75 -14.83 -19.35
C TYR A 299 9.18 -16.04 -20.09
N GLN A 300 10.03 -16.72 -20.86
CA GLN A 300 9.67 -17.91 -21.63
C GLN A 300 9.31 -19.12 -20.77
N SER A 301 9.79 -19.20 -19.52
CA SER A 301 9.44 -20.30 -18.62
C SER A 301 8.05 -20.18 -18.03
N TYR A 302 7.41 -19.00 -18.10
CA TYR A 302 6.03 -18.82 -17.67
C TYR A 302 5.05 -19.30 -18.74
N LYS A 303 4.23 -20.28 -18.38
CA LYS A 303 3.18 -20.82 -19.26
C LYS A 303 2.02 -19.82 -19.34
N HIS A 304 1.71 -19.35 -20.55
CA HIS A 304 0.49 -18.55 -20.84
C HIS A 304 0.48 -17.10 -20.34
N LEU A 305 1.60 -16.38 -20.35
CA LEU A 305 1.56 -14.92 -20.20
C LEU A 305 0.71 -14.30 -21.32
N SER A 306 -0.17 -13.35 -20.96
CA SER A 306 -1.10 -12.71 -21.88
C SER A 306 -0.44 -11.71 -22.83
N GLN A 307 0.81 -11.32 -22.56
CA GLN A 307 1.60 -10.37 -23.33
C GLN A 307 2.82 -11.08 -23.96
N PRO A 308 3.31 -10.64 -25.13
CA PRO A 308 4.57 -11.13 -25.68
C PRO A 308 5.76 -10.58 -24.89
N SER A 309 6.89 -11.29 -24.88
CA SER A 309 8.13 -10.77 -24.27
C SER A 309 8.57 -9.46 -24.92
N LEU A 310 9.10 -8.54 -24.12
CA LEU A 310 9.64 -7.27 -24.62
C LEU A 310 10.85 -7.52 -25.53
N GLN A 311 10.95 -6.71 -26.59
CA GLN A 311 12.19 -6.60 -27.36
C GLN A 311 13.28 -5.92 -26.53
N GLU A 312 14.54 -6.06 -26.93
CA GLU A 312 15.69 -5.56 -26.17
C GLU A 312 15.60 -4.05 -25.87
N ASP A 313 15.27 -3.24 -26.89
CA ASP A 313 15.11 -1.79 -26.72
C ASP A 313 13.94 -1.43 -25.78
N GLU A 314 12.82 -2.15 -25.87
CA GLU A 314 11.67 -1.95 -24.99
C GLU A 314 12.00 -2.32 -23.54
N PHE A 315 12.77 -3.39 -23.35
CA PHE A 315 13.26 -3.81 -22.05
C PHE A 315 14.18 -2.77 -21.43
N TYR A 316 15.14 -2.24 -22.19
CA TYR A 316 16.03 -1.18 -21.71
C TYR A 316 15.27 0.11 -21.41
N ASN A 317 14.27 0.47 -22.22
CA ASN A 317 13.42 1.61 -21.96
C ASN A 317 12.59 1.43 -20.68
N LEU A 318 11.97 0.26 -20.47
CA LEU A 318 11.23 -0.04 -19.23
C LEU A 318 12.15 0.10 -18.01
N LEU A 319 13.33 -0.49 -18.07
CA LEU A 319 14.31 -0.49 -17.00
C LEU A 319 14.80 0.94 -16.67
N LEU A 320 15.11 1.73 -17.69
CA LEU A 320 15.45 3.15 -17.56
C LEU A 320 14.31 3.94 -16.90
N CYS A 321 13.07 3.72 -17.35
CA CYS A 321 11.91 4.41 -16.79
C CYS A 321 11.71 4.05 -15.30
N ILE A 322 11.87 2.79 -14.91
CA ILE A 322 11.83 2.37 -13.49
C ILE A 322 12.90 3.11 -12.67
N PHE A 323 14.13 3.22 -13.17
CA PHE A 323 15.20 3.90 -12.45
C PHE A 323 14.99 5.41 -12.34
N LYS A 324 14.57 6.06 -13.43
CA LYS A 324 14.20 7.49 -13.44
C LYS A 324 13.03 7.78 -12.52
N HIS A 325 12.09 6.84 -12.38
CA HIS A 325 10.98 6.90 -11.42
C HIS A 325 11.43 6.68 -9.95
N ARG A 326 12.72 6.48 -9.71
CA ARG A 326 13.37 6.41 -8.40
C ARG A 326 12.89 5.28 -7.47
N TYR A 327 12.31 4.20 -7.98
CA TYR A 327 11.95 3.03 -7.16
C TYR A 327 13.13 2.55 -6.30
N SER A 328 12.84 2.03 -5.11
CA SER A 328 13.84 1.50 -4.18
C SER A 328 14.08 0.00 -4.41
N TRP A 329 15.24 -0.51 -3.97
CA TRP A 329 15.47 -1.97 -3.97
C TRP A 329 14.43 -2.69 -3.10
N LYS A 330 13.98 -2.07 -2.01
CA LYS A 330 12.93 -2.65 -1.14
C LYS A 330 11.60 -2.79 -1.90
N GLN A 331 11.23 -1.80 -2.72
CA GLN A 331 10.07 -1.88 -3.61
C GLN A 331 10.24 -3.00 -4.64
N MET A 332 11.39 -3.10 -5.31
CA MET A 332 11.67 -4.20 -6.26
C MET A 332 11.66 -5.57 -5.58
N SER A 333 12.17 -5.67 -4.35
CA SER A 333 12.15 -6.90 -3.58
C SER A 333 10.73 -7.32 -3.19
N LEU A 334 9.81 -6.37 -2.93
CA LEU A 334 8.40 -6.67 -2.66
C LEU A 334 7.71 -7.23 -3.90
N ILE A 335 7.99 -6.68 -5.09
CA ILE A 335 7.52 -7.21 -6.37
C ILE A 335 8.08 -8.61 -6.59
N LYS A 336 9.38 -8.83 -6.34
CA LYS A 336 10.03 -10.14 -6.50
C LYS A 336 9.35 -11.25 -5.72
N THR A 337 8.91 -10.97 -4.49
CA THR A 337 8.36 -11.98 -3.56
C THR A 337 6.85 -12.20 -3.65
N VAL A 338 6.14 -11.38 -4.42
CA VAL A 338 4.69 -11.48 -4.54
C VAL A 338 4.30 -12.69 -5.41
N PRO A 339 3.26 -13.46 -5.04
CA PRO A 339 2.72 -14.51 -5.88
C PRO A 339 2.23 -13.95 -7.21
N ALA A 340 2.37 -14.75 -8.27
CA ALA A 340 2.07 -14.28 -9.62
C ALA A 340 0.57 -14.05 -9.87
N ASP A 341 -0.29 -14.86 -9.25
CA ASP A 341 -1.75 -14.70 -9.23
C ASP A 341 -2.17 -13.40 -8.53
N LEU A 342 -1.54 -13.06 -7.40
CA LEU A 342 -1.77 -11.77 -6.75
C LEU A 342 -1.26 -10.61 -7.61
N TRP A 343 -0.13 -10.77 -8.29
CA TRP A 343 0.42 -9.74 -9.18
C TRP A 343 -0.46 -9.45 -10.39
N GLU A 344 -0.94 -10.49 -11.06
CA GLU A 344 -1.84 -10.37 -12.21
C GLU A 344 -3.12 -9.62 -11.80
N ASN A 345 -3.65 -9.97 -10.64
CA ASN A 345 -4.76 -9.28 -9.99
C ASN A 345 -4.47 -7.79 -9.72
N LEU A 346 -3.28 -7.45 -9.23
CA LEU A 346 -2.84 -6.06 -9.06
C LEU A 346 -2.68 -5.33 -10.40
N CYS A 347 -2.22 -6.02 -11.45
CA CYS A 347 -2.15 -5.46 -12.81
C CYS A 347 -3.55 -5.15 -13.36
N CYS A 348 -4.57 -5.95 -13.04
CA CYS A 348 -5.95 -5.65 -13.46
C CYS A 348 -6.50 -4.36 -12.82
N LEU A 349 -5.99 -3.95 -11.66
CA LEU A 349 -6.46 -2.73 -10.99
C LEU A 349 -6.07 -1.45 -11.73
N THR A 350 -5.08 -1.49 -12.61
CA THR A 350 -4.71 -0.35 -13.47
C THR A 350 -5.53 -0.31 -14.77
N LEU A 351 -6.19 -1.41 -15.13
CA LEU A 351 -7.02 -1.55 -16.33
C LEU A 351 -8.47 -1.09 -16.13
N ASP A 352 -8.91 -0.82 -14.90
CA ASP A 352 -10.24 -0.27 -14.57
C ASP A 352 -10.41 1.22 -14.99
N HIS A 353 -9.81 1.62 -16.11
CA HIS A 353 -10.21 2.81 -16.88
C HIS A 353 -11.54 2.54 -17.60
N THR A 354 -12.59 2.20 -16.85
CA THR A 354 -13.93 1.96 -17.40
C THR A 354 -14.65 3.28 -17.65
N GLY A 355 -14.16 4.09 -18.58
CA GLY A 355 -14.96 5.00 -19.42
C GLY A 355 -15.86 6.05 -18.75
N ARG A 356 -15.85 6.26 -17.43
CA ARG A 356 -16.60 7.34 -16.77
C ARG A 356 -15.65 8.43 -16.27
N PRO A 357 -15.89 9.70 -16.61
CA PRO A 357 -15.06 10.83 -16.16
C PRO A 357 -15.12 11.12 -14.64
N GLN A 358 -15.87 10.31 -13.87
CA GLN A 358 -16.02 10.41 -12.41
C GLN A 358 -15.35 9.26 -11.64
N ASP A 359 -14.72 8.31 -12.33
CA ASP A 359 -14.04 7.19 -11.68
C ASP A 359 -12.69 7.65 -11.12
N MET A 360 -12.53 7.59 -9.80
CA MET A 360 -11.22 7.76 -9.17
C MET A 360 -10.23 6.78 -9.82
N GLU A 361 -9.19 7.29 -10.48
CA GLU A 361 -8.08 6.46 -10.94
C GLU A 361 -7.55 5.66 -9.75
N PHE A 362 -7.36 4.35 -9.94
CA PHE A 362 -6.96 3.43 -8.87
C PHE A 362 -5.74 3.94 -8.08
N ALA A 363 -4.73 4.47 -8.78
CA ALA A 363 -3.56 5.10 -8.16
C ALA A 363 -3.93 6.24 -7.19
N SER A 364 -4.88 7.09 -7.59
CA SER A 364 -5.38 8.22 -6.78
C SER A 364 -6.16 7.75 -5.55
N LEU A 365 -6.99 6.71 -5.70
CA LEU A 365 -7.70 6.09 -4.58
C LEU A 365 -6.71 5.48 -3.57
N ILE A 366 -5.77 4.65 -4.02
CA ILE A 366 -4.78 4.03 -3.14
C ILE A 366 -3.90 5.10 -2.47
N GLY A 367 -3.48 6.12 -3.22
CA GLY A 367 -2.74 7.25 -2.66
C GLY A 367 -3.52 7.97 -1.57
N THR A 368 -4.82 8.18 -1.78
CA THR A 368 -5.71 8.81 -0.79
C THR A 368 -5.87 7.95 0.46
N LEU A 369 -6.09 6.64 0.31
CA LEU A 369 -6.18 5.70 1.43
C LEU A 369 -4.88 5.69 2.25
N TYR A 370 -3.72 5.78 1.60
CA TYR A 370 -2.42 5.85 2.27
C TYR A 370 -2.23 7.18 2.99
N THR A 371 -2.49 8.32 2.33
CA THR A 371 -2.34 9.67 2.91
C THR A 371 -3.29 9.91 4.08
N GLN A 372 -4.45 9.25 4.11
CA GLN A 372 -5.36 9.23 5.24
C GLN A 372 -4.91 8.30 6.39
N GLY A 373 -3.82 7.56 6.21
CA GLY A 373 -3.29 6.63 7.21
C GLY A 373 -3.96 5.26 7.24
N LEU A 374 -4.99 5.03 6.41
CA LEU A 374 -5.86 3.85 6.52
C LEU A 374 -5.16 2.55 6.11
N ILE A 375 -4.18 2.61 5.20
CA ILE A 375 -3.34 1.46 4.82
C ILE A 375 -1.87 1.61 5.24
N HIS A 376 -1.54 2.65 5.99
CA HIS A 376 -0.19 2.89 6.51
C HIS A 376 -0.08 2.34 7.93
N LYS A 377 0.60 1.19 8.11
CA LYS A 377 0.65 0.45 9.39
C LYS A 377 1.15 1.24 10.60
N GLU A 378 1.93 2.28 10.38
CA GLU A 378 2.51 3.11 11.45
C GLU A 378 1.57 4.26 11.85
N SER A 379 0.47 4.45 11.11
CA SER A 379 -0.53 5.49 11.40
C SER A 379 -1.50 5.06 12.51
N GLU A 380 -1.90 6.00 13.35
CA GLU A 380 -3.00 5.82 14.31
C GLU A 380 -4.35 5.53 13.63
N ALA A 381 -4.53 6.00 12.39
CA ALA A 381 -5.74 5.78 11.60
C ALA A 381 -5.72 4.44 10.84
N PHE A 382 -4.74 3.58 11.10
CA PHE A 382 -4.58 2.31 10.38
C PHE A 382 -5.82 1.41 10.51
N LEU A 383 -6.34 0.98 9.36
CA LEU A 383 -7.55 0.19 9.27
C LEU A 383 -7.23 -1.23 8.83
N SER A 384 -7.06 -2.12 9.80
CA SER A 384 -6.73 -3.52 9.57
C SER A 384 -7.75 -4.24 8.68
N SER A 385 -9.03 -3.89 8.75
CA SER A 385 -10.06 -4.50 7.91
C SER A 385 -9.96 -4.12 6.43
N LEU A 386 -9.43 -2.93 6.12
CA LEU A 386 -9.12 -2.52 4.75
C LEU A 386 -7.88 -3.24 4.24
N THR A 387 -6.84 -3.38 5.06
CA THR A 387 -5.59 -4.01 4.62
C THR A 387 -5.69 -5.51 4.44
N LEU A 388 -6.62 -6.17 5.15
CA LEU A 388 -6.91 -7.60 5.05
C LEU A 388 -8.01 -7.94 4.03
N LEU A 389 -8.37 -6.99 3.18
CA LEU A 389 -9.43 -7.16 2.20
C LEU A 389 -8.93 -7.93 0.97
N SER A 390 -9.70 -8.90 0.49
CA SER A 390 -9.42 -9.56 -0.79
C SER A 390 -9.72 -8.64 -1.97
N LEU A 391 -9.15 -8.93 -3.14
CA LEU A 391 -9.40 -8.10 -4.31
C LEU A 391 -10.88 -8.12 -4.74
N ASP A 392 -11.54 -9.26 -4.65
CA ASP A 392 -12.95 -9.39 -5.03
C ASP A 392 -13.88 -8.64 -4.09
N GLN A 393 -13.58 -8.67 -2.79
CA GLN A 393 -14.26 -7.83 -1.80
C GLN A 393 -14.08 -6.36 -2.16
N PHE A 394 -12.87 -5.94 -2.55
CA PHE A 394 -12.60 -4.56 -2.92
C PHE A 394 -13.41 -4.14 -4.13
N LYS A 395 -13.36 -4.94 -5.21
CA LYS A 395 -14.11 -4.67 -6.43
C LYS A 395 -15.61 -4.58 -6.15
N THR A 396 -16.13 -5.45 -5.27
CA THR A 396 -17.55 -5.46 -4.88
C THR A 396 -17.93 -4.18 -4.13
N ILE A 397 -17.20 -3.83 -3.08
CA ILE A 397 -17.43 -2.60 -2.30
C ILE A 397 -17.27 -1.37 -3.20
N ARG A 398 -16.24 -1.34 -4.05
CA ARG A 398 -15.96 -0.23 -4.96
C ARG A 398 -17.07 -0.02 -5.98
N ARG A 399 -17.64 -1.09 -6.56
CA ARG A 399 -18.78 -1.01 -7.49
C ARG A 399 -20.03 -0.42 -6.84
N GLN A 400 -20.19 -0.60 -5.53
CA GLN A 400 -21.30 -0.06 -4.74
C GLN A 400 -21.02 1.36 -4.20
N SER A 401 -19.84 1.91 -4.47
CA SER A 401 -19.37 3.16 -3.89
C SER A 401 -19.16 4.23 -4.96
N THR A 402 -19.79 5.39 -4.79
CA THR A 402 -19.62 6.54 -5.71
C THR A 402 -18.52 7.49 -5.28
N ASN A 403 -18.14 7.48 -3.99
CA ASN A 403 -17.08 8.31 -3.43
C ASN A 403 -16.39 7.58 -2.26
N ILE A 404 -15.33 8.19 -1.72
CA ILE A 404 -14.52 7.62 -0.63
C ILE A 404 -15.31 7.44 0.67
N ALA A 405 -16.24 8.35 1.00
CA ALA A 405 -17.04 8.26 2.22
C ALA A 405 -17.98 7.05 2.16
N MET A 406 -18.66 6.87 1.02
CA MET A 406 -19.51 5.72 0.75
C MET A 406 -18.71 4.42 0.71
N PHE A 407 -17.48 4.45 0.18
CA PHE A 407 -16.57 3.29 0.24
C PHE A 407 -16.24 2.88 1.67
N LEU A 408 -15.92 3.84 2.55
CA LEU A 408 -15.62 3.57 3.95
C LEU A 408 -16.85 3.11 4.74
N GLU A 409 -18.03 3.63 4.43
CA GLU A 409 -19.31 3.19 5.01
C GLU A 409 -19.67 1.76 4.58
N ASN A 410 -19.53 1.46 3.28
CA ASN A 410 -19.74 0.12 2.72
C ASN A 410 -18.72 -0.88 3.26
N LEU A 411 -17.47 -0.45 3.49
CA LEU A 411 -16.46 -1.26 4.17
C LEU A 411 -16.84 -1.57 5.62
N ALA A 412 -17.34 -0.58 6.37
CA ALA A 412 -17.78 -0.79 7.74
C ALA A 412 -18.96 -1.77 7.85
N THR A 413 -19.91 -1.70 6.91
CA THR A 413 -21.04 -2.65 6.80
C THR A 413 -20.62 -4.03 6.28
N HIS A 414 -19.63 -4.11 5.39
CA HIS A 414 -19.06 -5.40 4.96
C HIS A 414 -18.37 -6.13 6.13
N ASN A 415 -17.67 -5.39 6.99
CA ASN A 415 -17.00 -5.96 8.16
C ASN A 415 -17.99 -6.52 9.21
N SER A 416 -19.16 -5.91 9.37
CA SER A 416 -20.20 -6.45 10.27
C SER A 416 -20.89 -7.70 9.71
N THR A 417 -20.76 -7.97 8.40
CA THR A 417 -21.37 -9.09 7.67
C THR A 417 -20.42 -10.26 7.36
N PHE A 418 -19.20 -10.29 7.91
CA PHE A 418 -18.36 -11.51 7.94
C PHE A 418 -19.06 -12.76 8.52
N ARG A 419 -20.27 -12.60 9.07
CA ARG A 419 -21.15 -13.67 9.53
C ARG A 419 -21.91 -14.45 8.44
N SER A 420 -22.02 -14.00 7.18
CA SER A 420 -23.02 -14.63 6.28
C SER A 420 -22.86 -14.43 4.77
N LEU A 421 -21.65 -14.57 4.20
CA LEU A 421 -21.56 -14.75 2.74
C LEU A 421 -21.36 -16.23 2.42
N PRO A 422 -22.32 -16.88 1.71
CA PRO A 422 -22.08 -18.19 1.15
C PRO A 422 -20.95 -18.09 0.11
N PRO A 423 -20.22 -19.20 -0.15
CA PRO A 423 -19.19 -19.21 -1.18
C PRO A 423 -19.86 -18.90 -2.51
N ILE A 424 -19.67 -17.68 -3.03
CA ILE A 424 -20.14 -17.35 -4.37
C ILE A 424 -19.29 -18.19 -5.32
N THR A 425 -19.96 -19.08 -6.03
CA THR A 425 -19.42 -19.93 -7.08
C THR A 425 -18.60 -19.10 -8.06
N VAL A 426 -17.30 -19.35 -8.03
CA VAL A 426 -16.33 -18.87 -9.00
C VAL A 426 -16.72 -19.47 -10.35
N HIS A 427 -17.05 -18.65 -11.33
CA HIS A 427 -16.80 -19.06 -12.72
C HIS A 427 -15.28 -19.12 -12.87
N PRO A 428 -14.69 -20.31 -13.11
CA PRO A 428 -13.26 -20.43 -13.22
C PRO A 428 -12.83 -19.71 -14.50
N LEU A 429 -12.35 -18.47 -14.38
CA LEU A 429 -11.32 -18.00 -15.29
C LEU A 429 -10.17 -18.99 -15.14
N LYS A 430 -9.87 -19.66 -16.25
CA LYS A 430 -8.99 -20.84 -16.35
C LYS A 430 -7.84 -20.77 -15.34
N ARG A 431 -7.86 -21.69 -14.39
CA ARG A 431 -6.73 -22.02 -13.52
C ARG A 431 -5.49 -22.28 -14.40
N SER A 432 -4.34 -21.79 -13.93
CA SER A 432 -2.97 -22.02 -14.41
C SER A 432 -2.42 -21.06 -15.49
N VAL A 433 -2.04 -19.84 -15.06
CA VAL A 433 -1.07 -18.99 -15.79
C VAL A 433 0.34 -19.08 -15.16
N PHE A 434 0.45 -19.65 -13.95
CA PHE A 434 1.71 -19.74 -13.23
C PHE A 434 1.82 -21.07 -12.49
N SER A 435 2.18 -22.14 -13.21
CA SER A 435 2.82 -23.29 -12.56
C SER A 435 4.29 -22.92 -12.38
N GLN A 436 4.75 -22.82 -11.13
CA GLN A 436 6.19 -22.83 -10.89
C GLN A 436 6.74 -24.19 -11.36
N PRO A 437 7.94 -24.26 -11.94
CA PRO A 437 8.67 -25.52 -11.89
C PRO A 437 8.81 -25.90 -10.41
N GLU A 438 8.51 -27.15 -10.07
CA GLU A 438 8.93 -27.73 -8.80
C GLU A 438 10.46 -27.65 -8.76
N GLU A 439 10.99 -26.61 -8.13
CA GLU A 439 12.36 -26.65 -7.66
C GLU A 439 12.35 -27.60 -6.48
N ASP A 440 12.85 -28.82 -6.72
CA ASP A 440 13.43 -29.64 -5.67
C ASP A 440 14.36 -28.74 -4.84
N GLU A 441 13.97 -28.41 -3.60
CA GLU A 441 14.78 -27.67 -2.62
C GLU A 441 16.09 -28.41 -2.24
N SER A 442 16.50 -29.43 -3.00
CA SER A 442 17.70 -30.25 -2.79
C SER A 442 18.88 -29.92 -3.72
N SER A 443 18.75 -29.02 -4.71
CA SER A 443 19.84 -28.72 -5.66
C SER A 443 20.54 -27.37 -5.51
N LEU A 444 20.41 -26.68 -4.37
CA LEU A 444 21.25 -25.51 -4.02
C LEU A 444 22.37 -25.83 -3.00
N LEU A 445 22.75 -27.10 -2.93
CA LEU A 445 23.98 -27.54 -2.27
C LEU A 445 24.78 -28.39 -3.26
N ILE A 446 25.80 -27.76 -3.86
CA ILE A 446 27.09 -28.27 -4.36
C ILE A 446 27.49 -27.37 -5.54
N GLY A 447 28.53 -26.55 -5.34
CA GLY A 447 29.16 -25.71 -6.36
C GLY A 447 29.43 -24.30 -5.88
#